data_AF-A0A846Z781-F1
#
_entry.id   AF-A0A846Z781-F1
#
_cell.length_a   1.000
_cell.length_b   1.000
_cell.length_c   1.000
_cell.angle_alpha   90.00
_cell.angle_beta   90.00
_cell.angle_gamma   90.00
#
_symmetry.space_group_name_H-M   'P 1'
#
loop_
_entity.id
_entity.type
_entity.pdbx_description
1 polymer ?
#
loop_
_entity_poly.entity_id
_entity_poly.type
_entity_poly.pdbx_seq_one_letter_code
_entity_poly.pdbx_strand_id
1 'polypeptide(L)'
;MATTRVAQARDPSEEQAAAGRRLTAAALALLLAYGALRAYWAAGHRPGRLSPTGTDLLVFTGWGSAALCGAAALVLAALALPRTAGRARTPLLAAAWTAAVCLVASAALLLLDVVGAILPGLGIGLYPLGALSRAACAAAGILTALAARAHARRTRAGCGACGRAAAAPGPLEHTPAWAYGAAYLAAAGCLARIIAQAAVGFGESPLTGGASAVLFETGFVLGGTLLPLALVHPFGRTWPRWVPGLAGRPVPRRLVLWPGTAISGGLTVYFGVGLLQMIWERLHGRNPFPPGGGLDLPETFFWIAVPAYLAWGAGMAAAARAYARRTRRPCPTCGH
;
A
#
# COMPACT_ATOMS: atom_id res chain seq x y z
N MET A 1 33.85 30.07 37.58
CA MET A 1 34.00 28.78 36.87
C MET A 1 32.63 28.31 36.40
N ALA A 2 32.22 28.67 35.19
CA ALA A 2 31.01 28.17 34.56
C ALA A 2 31.40 27.03 33.62
N THR A 3 31.14 25.79 34.02
CA THR A 3 31.33 24.60 33.19
C THR A 3 30.22 24.55 32.14
N THR A 4 30.49 25.12 30.97
CA THR A 4 29.67 24.95 29.77
C THR A 4 29.68 23.47 29.40
N ARG A 5 28.62 22.74 29.75
CA ARG A 5 28.35 21.39 29.22
C ARG A 5 28.17 21.53 27.71
N VAL A 6 29.23 21.22 26.96
CA VAL A 6 29.12 20.94 25.52
C VAL A 6 28.16 19.75 25.40
N ALA A 7 26.96 20.00 24.87
CA ALA A 7 26.02 18.94 24.55
C ALA A 7 26.68 18.02 23.52
N GLN A 8 27.19 16.87 23.96
CA GLN A 8 27.67 15.84 23.06
C GLN A 8 26.52 15.47 22.12
N ALA A 9 26.70 15.78 20.83
CA ALA A 9 25.79 15.33 19.79
C ALA A 9 25.72 13.81 19.87
N ARG A 10 24.51 13.27 20.11
CA ARG A 10 24.31 11.82 20.13
C ARG A 10 24.75 11.23 18.81
N ASP A 11 25.41 10.07 18.87
CA ASP A 11 25.77 9.35 17.65
C ASP A 11 24.48 9.03 16.87
N PRO A 12 24.35 9.46 15.60
CA PRO A 12 23.19 9.14 14.77
C PRO A 12 22.89 7.64 14.67
N SER A 13 23.86 6.76 14.95
CA SER A 13 23.65 5.32 15.02
C SER A 13 22.74 4.90 16.19
N GLU A 14 22.89 5.55 17.35
CA GLU A 14 22.10 5.27 18.56
C GLU A 14 20.65 5.76 18.43
N GLU A 15 20.46 6.95 17.84
CA GLU A 15 19.14 7.51 17.59
C GLU A 15 18.31 6.62 16.64
N GLN A 16 18.97 6.08 15.61
CA GLN A 16 18.33 5.16 14.67
C GLN A 16 18.02 3.80 15.29
N ALA A 17 18.92 3.28 16.14
CA ALA A 17 18.65 2.07 16.90
C ALA A 17 17.45 2.26 17.85
N ALA A 18 17.35 3.42 18.50
CA ALA A 18 16.22 3.78 19.35
C ALA A 18 14.92 3.93 18.56
N ALA A 19 14.94 4.61 17.41
CA ALA A 19 13.79 4.74 16.52
C ALA A 19 13.30 3.38 16.02
N GLY A 20 14.22 2.49 15.65
CA GLY A 20 13.89 1.10 15.27
C GLY A 20 13.22 0.32 16.39
N ARG A 21 13.70 0.45 17.64
CA ARG A 21 13.07 -0.18 18.81
C ARG A 21 11.67 0.37 19.07
N ARG A 22 11.50 1.71 19.02
CA ARG A 22 10.19 2.37 19.19
C ARG A 22 9.19 1.90 18.13
N LEU A 23 9.63 1.78 16.88
CA LEU A 23 8.78 1.27 15.79
C LEU A 23 8.34 -0.17 16.03
N THR A 24 9.25 -1.07 16.43
CA THR A 24 8.90 -2.45 16.77
C THR A 24 7.94 -2.51 17.96
N ALA A 25 8.15 -1.70 18.99
CA ALA A 25 7.25 -1.62 20.15
C ALA A 25 5.85 -1.10 19.76
N ALA A 26 5.77 -0.07 18.92
CA ALA A 26 4.50 0.45 18.42
C ALA A 26 3.75 -0.59 17.57
N ALA A 27 4.47 -1.32 16.70
CA ALA A 27 3.89 -2.40 15.91
C ALA A 27 3.34 -3.52 16.81
N LEU A 28 4.11 -3.95 17.81
CA LEU A 28 3.68 -4.96 18.78
C LEU A 28 2.47 -4.50 19.59
N ALA A 29 2.48 -3.27 20.11
CA ALA A 29 1.38 -2.71 20.87
C ALA A 29 0.09 -2.69 20.04
N LEU A 30 0.17 -2.23 18.78
CA LEU A 30 -0.98 -2.21 17.88
C LEU A 30 -1.47 -3.61 17.54
N LEU A 31 -0.57 -4.57 17.25
CA LEU A 31 -0.94 -5.96 16.96
C LEU A 31 -1.62 -6.65 18.14
N LEU A 32 -1.12 -6.43 19.36
CA LEU A 32 -1.70 -7.01 20.57
C LEU A 32 -3.06 -6.38 20.89
N ALA A 33 -3.15 -5.05 20.85
CA ALA A 33 -4.42 -4.34 21.08
C ALA A 33 -5.48 -4.70 20.03
N TYR A 34 -5.10 -4.69 18.75
CA TYR A 34 -6.00 -5.06 17.67
C TYR A 34 -6.34 -6.56 17.72
N GLY A 35 -5.38 -7.44 17.99
CA GLY A 35 -5.61 -8.87 18.15
C GLY A 35 -6.56 -9.21 19.30
N ALA A 36 -6.45 -8.51 20.43
CA ALA A 36 -7.37 -8.62 21.55
C ALA A 36 -8.79 -8.16 21.16
N LEU A 37 -8.91 -7.04 20.45
CA LEU A 37 -10.19 -6.57 19.90
C LEU A 37 -10.81 -7.61 18.95
N ARG A 38 -10.00 -8.22 18.08
CA ARG A 38 -10.44 -9.29 17.17
C ARG A 38 -10.91 -10.54 17.90
N ALA A 39 -10.21 -10.95 18.95
CA ALA A 39 -10.62 -12.06 19.80
C ALA A 39 -11.94 -11.75 20.55
N TYR A 40 -12.08 -10.53 21.08
CA TYR A 40 -13.30 -10.07 21.74
C TYR A 40 -14.52 -10.12 20.80
N TRP A 41 -14.36 -9.64 19.56
CA TRP A 41 -15.41 -9.74 18.54
C TRP A 41 -15.68 -11.18 18.11
N ALA A 42 -14.65 -12.02 17.98
CA ALA A 42 -14.81 -13.43 17.66
C ALA A 42 -15.52 -14.23 18.78
N ALA A 43 -15.45 -13.76 20.02
CA ALA A 43 -16.16 -14.31 21.17
C ALA A 43 -17.65 -13.90 21.25
N GLY A 44 -18.19 -13.21 20.24
CA GLY A 44 -19.62 -12.87 20.15
C GLY A 44 -19.95 -11.39 20.39
N HIS A 45 -18.98 -10.55 20.75
CA HIS A 45 -19.20 -9.13 21.02
C HIS A 45 -19.00 -8.23 19.80
N ARG A 46 -19.17 -8.79 18.60
CA ARG A 46 -18.99 -8.06 17.35
C ARG A 46 -20.15 -7.06 17.19
N PRO A 47 -19.86 -5.77 16.93
CA PRO A 47 -20.89 -4.81 16.55
C PRO A 47 -21.62 -5.24 15.27
N GLY A 48 -22.92 -4.95 15.21
CA GLY A 48 -23.68 -5.10 13.96
C GLY A 48 -23.20 -4.11 12.88
N ARG A 49 -23.34 -4.50 11.60
CA ARG A 49 -23.08 -3.65 10.41
C ARG A 49 -21.69 -3.01 10.35
N LEU A 50 -20.64 -3.81 10.16
CA LEU A 50 -19.28 -3.31 9.92
C LEU A 50 -18.90 -3.16 8.43
N SER A 51 -19.75 -3.65 7.54
CA SER A 51 -19.65 -3.55 6.09
C SER A 51 -21.00 -3.96 5.48
N PRO A 52 -21.20 -3.76 4.16
CA PRO A 52 -22.37 -4.32 3.46
C PRO A 52 -22.45 -5.84 3.56
N THR A 53 -21.30 -6.53 3.62
CA THR A 53 -21.19 -7.99 3.72
C THR A 53 -21.18 -8.52 5.16
N GLY A 54 -21.42 -7.65 6.15
CA GLY A 54 -21.41 -7.98 7.58
C GLY A 54 -20.00 -8.15 8.18
N THR A 55 -19.00 -8.58 7.39
CA THR A 55 -17.61 -8.71 7.85
C THR A 55 -16.72 -7.52 7.48
N ASP A 56 -15.95 -7.02 8.42
CA ASP A 56 -15.07 -5.86 8.21
C ASP A 56 -13.79 -6.21 7.46
N LEU A 57 -13.22 -7.39 7.69
CA LEU A 57 -12.06 -7.92 6.96
C LEU A 57 -12.51 -8.93 5.89
N LEU A 58 -11.69 -9.09 4.85
CA LEU A 58 -12.04 -9.87 3.66
C LEU A 58 -11.34 -11.23 3.58
N VAL A 59 -10.05 -11.31 3.92
CA VAL A 59 -9.25 -12.55 3.79
C VAL A 59 -9.26 -13.37 5.08
N PHE A 60 -8.85 -12.77 6.19
CA PHE A 60 -8.87 -13.42 7.50
C PHE A 60 -9.95 -12.76 8.37
N THR A 61 -10.96 -13.54 8.76
CA THR A 61 -12.09 -13.07 9.59
C THR A 61 -12.17 -13.87 10.90
N GLY A 62 -13.01 -13.42 11.84
CA GLY A 62 -13.21 -14.09 13.14
C GLY A 62 -11.90 -14.42 13.86
N TRP A 63 -11.78 -15.65 14.36
CA TRP A 63 -10.57 -16.15 15.03
C TRP A 63 -9.32 -16.14 14.13
N GLY A 64 -9.46 -16.31 12.82
CA GLY A 64 -8.33 -16.26 11.89
C GLY A 64 -7.60 -14.91 11.91
N SER A 65 -8.35 -13.81 12.08
CA SER A 65 -7.75 -12.48 12.21
C SER A 65 -6.99 -12.28 13.53
N ALA A 66 -7.50 -12.84 14.64
CA ALA A 66 -6.82 -12.80 15.93
C ALA A 66 -5.54 -13.66 15.90
N ALA A 67 -5.61 -14.85 15.30
CA ALA A 67 -4.47 -15.74 15.11
C ALA A 67 -3.37 -15.09 14.25
N LEU A 68 -3.76 -14.40 13.16
CA LEU A 68 -2.82 -13.65 12.33
C LEU A 68 -2.12 -12.52 13.10
N CYS A 69 -2.84 -11.78 13.94
CA CYS A 69 -2.25 -10.75 14.80
C CYS A 69 -1.27 -11.35 15.81
N GLY A 70 -1.64 -12.47 16.44
CA GLY A 70 -0.77 -13.21 17.36
C GLY A 70 0.51 -13.73 16.69
N ALA A 71 0.38 -14.35 15.51
CA ALA A 71 1.51 -14.81 14.72
C ALA A 71 2.45 -13.67 14.32
N ALA A 72 1.91 -12.54 13.84
CA ALA A 72 2.69 -11.35 13.51
C ALA A 72 3.43 -10.80 14.74
N ALA A 73 2.76 -10.75 15.90
CA ALA A 73 3.37 -10.29 17.14
C ALA A 73 4.52 -11.20 17.59
N LEU A 74 4.35 -12.53 17.53
CA LEU A 74 5.39 -13.50 17.85
C LEU A 74 6.61 -13.36 16.94
N VAL A 75 6.40 -13.19 15.62
CA VAL A 75 7.49 -12.99 14.67
C VAL A 75 8.24 -11.69 14.94
N LEU A 76 7.54 -10.58 15.24
CA LEU A 76 8.18 -9.31 15.59
C LEU A 76 8.93 -9.38 16.92
N ALA A 77 8.38 -10.08 17.92
CA ALA A 77 9.05 -10.31 19.19
C ALA A 77 10.33 -11.13 18.98
N ALA A 78 10.29 -12.18 18.15
CA ALA A 78 11.48 -12.94 17.78
C ALA A 78 12.53 -12.04 17.09
N LEU A 79 12.13 -11.20 16.13
CA LEU A 79 13.02 -10.23 15.47
C LEU A 79 13.57 -9.14 16.41
N ALA A 80 12.96 -8.92 17.57
CA ALA A 80 13.48 -8.01 18.59
C ALA A 80 14.61 -8.63 19.42
N LEU A 81 14.75 -9.96 19.41
CA LEU A 81 15.79 -10.65 20.19
C LEU A 81 17.19 -10.45 19.58
N PRO A 82 18.23 -10.16 20.38
CA PRO A 82 19.60 -9.93 19.90
C PRO A 82 20.22 -11.09 19.12
N ARG A 83 19.77 -12.32 19.39
CA ARG A 83 20.35 -13.57 18.85
C ARG A 83 19.93 -13.90 17.40
N THR A 84 19.08 -13.07 16.78
CA THR A 84 18.50 -13.38 15.46
C THR A 84 19.39 -13.02 14.26
N ALA A 85 20.65 -12.69 14.46
CA ALA A 85 21.58 -12.28 13.39
C ALA A 85 22.10 -13.43 12.49
N GLY A 86 21.76 -14.70 12.79
CA GLY A 86 22.25 -15.89 12.07
C GLY A 86 21.30 -16.46 11.00
N ARG A 87 21.37 -17.78 10.77
CA ARG A 87 20.57 -18.51 9.76
C ARG A 87 19.05 -18.32 9.91
N ALA A 88 18.56 -18.05 11.11
CA ALA A 88 17.14 -17.79 11.39
C ALA A 88 16.64 -16.43 10.90
N ARG A 89 17.53 -15.50 10.50
CA ARG A 89 17.16 -14.15 10.07
C ARG A 89 16.25 -14.16 8.84
N THR A 90 16.64 -14.90 7.80
CA THR A 90 15.92 -14.96 6.52
C THR A 90 14.49 -15.51 6.69
N PRO A 91 14.27 -16.67 7.34
CA PRO A 91 12.92 -17.17 7.54
C PRO A 91 12.07 -16.26 8.43
N LEU A 92 12.63 -15.63 9.48
CA LEU A 92 11.89 -14.68 10.31
C LEU A 92 11.50 -13.40 9.55
N LEU A 93 12.39 -12.87 8.72
CA LEU A 93 12.05 -11.74 7.86
C LEU A 93 11.00 -12.11 6.82
N ALA A 94 11.10 -13.30 6.21
CA ALA A 94 10.09 -13.80 5.30
C ALA A 94 8.73 -13.92 6.00
N ALA A 95 8.68 -14.54 7.18
CA ALA A 95 7.47 -14.64 8.00
C ALA A 95 6.88 -13.27 8.36
N ALA A 96 7.72 -12.28 8.70
CA ALA A 96 7.25 -10.93 9.03
C ALA A 96 6.65 -10.22 7.80
N TRP A 97 7.28 -10.37 6.63
CA TRP A 97 6.74 -9.85 5.37
C TRP A 97 5.44 -10.55 4.98
N THR A 98 5.36 -11.87 5.11
CA THR A 98 4.14 -12.64 4.86
C THR A 98 3.01 -12.18 5.77
N ALA A 99 3.25 -12.07 7.08
CA ALA A 99 2.26 -11.58 8.03
C ALA A 99 1.79 -10.15 7.70
N ALA A 100 2.72 -9.25 7.36
CA ALA A 100 2.39 -7.90 6.93
C ALA A 100 1.51 -7.87 5.67
N VAL A 101 1.84 -8.69 4.67
CA VAL A 101 1.03 -8.82 3.44
C VAL A 101 -0.36 -9.37 3.75
N CYS A 102 -0.47 -10.41 4.57
CA CYS A 102 -1.76 -10.98 4.97
C CYS A 102 -2.64 -9.97 5.73
N LEU A 103 -2.06 -9.16 6.61
CA LEU A 103 -2.78 -8.10 7.34
C LEU A 103 -3.29 -7.02 6.39
N VAL A 104 -2.43 -6.50 5.50
CA VAL A 104 -2.81 -5.48 4.52
C VAL A 104 -3.86 -6.02 3.54
N ALA A 105 -3.68 -7.27 3.06
CA ALA A 105 -4.65 -7.94 2.19
C ALA A 105 -6.02 -8.12 2.86
N SER A 106 -6.05 -8.44 4.15
CA SER A 106 -7.29 -8.53 4.92
C SER A 106 -8.06 -7.22 4.99
N ALA A 107 -7.36 -6.09 4.88
CA ALA A 107 -7.91 -4.75 4.89
C ALA A 107 -8.20 -4.19 3.49
N ALA A 108 -8.28 -5.04 2.44
CA ALA A 108 -8.48 -4.61 1.06
C ALA A 108 -9.65 -3.62 0.85
N LEU A 109 -10.76 -3.82 1.57
CA LEU A 109 -11.94 -2.95 1.50
C LEU A 109 -11.69 -1.51 2.00
N LEU A 110 -10.57 -1.24 2.68
CA LEU A 110 -10.17 0.10 3.12
C LEU A 110 -10.10 1.08 1.95
N LEU A 111 -9.73 0.61 0.75
CA LEU A 111 -9.74 1.43 -0.46
C LEU A 111 -11.13 2.01 -0.73
N LEU A 112 -12.18 1.19 -0.60
CA LEU A 112 -13.56 1.63 -0.82
C LEU A 112 -14.01 2.63 0.24
N ASP A 113 -13.62 2.44 1.51
CA ASP A 113 -13.93 3.40 2.57
C ASP A 113 -13.30 4.77 2.31
N VAL A 114 -12.04 4.79 1.87
CA VAL A 114 -11.32 6.02 1.56
C VAL A 114 -11.98 6.74 0.39
N VAL A 115 -12.33 6.02 -0.68
CA VAL A 115 -13.02 6.60 -1.82
C VAL A 115 -14.39 7.13 -1.42
N GLY A 116 -15.18 6.34 -0.69
CA GLY A 116 -16.51 6.75 -0.19
C GLY A 116 -16.46 7.94 0.78
N ALA A 117 -15.40 8.06 1.58
CA ALA A 117 -15.20 9.19 2.49
C ALA A 117 -14.80 10.49 1.77
N ILE A 118 -13.92 10.40 0.75
CA ILE A 118 -13.44 11.57 0.00
C ILE A 118 -14.51 12.07 -0.98
N LEU A 119 -15.29 11.16 -1.56
CA LEU A 119 -16.28 11.45 -2.60
C LEU A 119 -17.67 11.02 -2.13
N PRO A 120 -18.31 11.78 -1.22
CA PRO A 120 -19.66 11.48 -0.80
C PRO A 120 -20.61 11.55 -2.01
N GLY A 121 -21.59 10.65 -2.05
CA GLY A 121 -22.58 10.59 -3.15
C GLY A 121 -22.21 9.66 -4.31
N LEU A 122 -21.23 8.77 -4.16
CA LEU A 122 -20.93 7.68 -5.12
C LEU A 122 -21.73 6.39 -4.88
N GLY A 123 -22.70 6.39 -3.96
CA GLY A 123 -23.45 5.18 -3.57
C GLY A 123 -22.68 4.18 -2.71
N ILE A 124 -21.43 4.49 -2.33
CA ILE A 124 -20.61 3.63 -1.46
C ILE A 124 -21.03 3.86 0.00
N GLY A 125 -21.60 2.85 0.64
CA GLY A 125 -21.96 2.91 2.06
C GLY A 125 -20.74 3.09 2.97
N LEU A 126 -20.72 4.15 3.77
CA LEU A 126 -19.65 4.40 4.74
C LEU A 126 -19.98 3.73 6.07
N TYR A 127 -19.11 2.84 6.55
CA TYR A 127 -19.23 2.16 7.83
C TYR A 127 -18.05 2.58 8.73
N PRO A 128 -18.17 3.67 9.51
CA PRO A 128 -17.03 4.28 10.22
C PRO A 128 -16.25 3.29 11.07
N LEU A 129 -16.95 2.45 11.84
CA LEU A 129 -16.30 1.47 12.70
C LEU A 129 -15.59 0.36 11.92
N GLY A 130 -16.19 -0.09 10.80
CA GLY A 130 -15.56 -1.01 9.88
C GLY A 130 -14.31 -0.42 9.23
N ALA A 131 -14.40 0.84 8.77
CA ALA A 131 -13.30 1.58 8.17
C ALA A 131 -12.14 1.77 9.16
N LEU A 132 -12.43 2.13 10.42
CA LEU A 132 -11.43 2.25 11.49
C LEU A 132 -10.76 0.90 11.77
N SER A 133 -11.53 -0.20 11.82
CA SER A 133 -10.99 -1.55 12.01
C SER A 133 -10.05 -1.94 10.88
N ARG A 134 -10.47 -1.71 9.62
CA ARG A 134 -9.65 -1.96 8.43
C ARG A 134 -8.39 -1.07 8.41
N ALA A 135 -8.51 0.19 8.79
CA ALA A 135 -7.38 1.10 8.92
C ALA A 135 -6.39 0.63 9.99
N ALA A 136 -6.87 0.17 11.15
CA ALA A 136 -6.03 -0.40 12.21
C ALA A 136 -5.31 -1.66 11.73
N CYS A 137 -6.00 -2.55 11.00
CA CYS A 137 -5.40 -3.75 10.41
C CYS A 137 -4.30 -3.41 9.37
N ALA A 138 -4.59 -2.48 8.45
CA ALA A 138 -3.62 -2.02 7.46
C ALA A 138 -2.42 -1.34 8.13
N ALA A 139 -2.66 -0.50 9.13
CA ALA A 139 -1.60 0.15 9.91
C ALA A 139 -0.72 -0.88 10.63
N ALA A 140 -1.31 -1.92 11.24
CA ALA A 140 -0.57 -3.01 11.87
C ALA A 140 0.32 -3.75 10.84
N GLY A 141 -0.20 -4.05 9.65
CA GLY A 141 0.57 -4.66 8.58
C GLY A 141 1.72 -3.76 8.08
N ILE A 142 1.47 -2.47 7.87
CA ILE A 142 2.48 -1.49 7.44
C ILE A 142 3.57 -1.34 8.51
N LEU A 143 3.21 -1.19 9.79
CA LEU A 143 4.16 -1.08 10.88
C LEU A 143 5.00 -2.36 11.03
N THR A 144 4.40 -3.53 10.82
CA THR A 144 5.10 -4.83 10.79
C THR A 144 6.15 -4.87 9.67
N ALA A 145 5.79 -4.46 8.44
CA ALA A 145 6.72 -4.39 7.32
C ALA A 145 7.85 -3.37 7.56
N LEU A 146 7.53 -2.22 8.15
CA LEU A 146 8.52 -1.20 8.49
C LEU A 146 9.48 -1.69 9.58
N ALA A 147 8.98 -2.38 10.62
CA ALA A 147 9.78 -2.99 11.68
C ALA A 147 10.69 -4.10 11.12
N ALA A 148 10.16 -4.99 10.28
CA ALA A 148 10.94 -6.02 9.59
C ALA A 148 12.04 -5.39 8.72
N ARG A 149 11.72 -4.31 7.99
CA ARG A 149 12.71 -3.57 7.19
C ARG A 149 13.76 -2.87 8.05
N ALA A 150 13.38 -2.31 9.20
CA ALA A 150 14.31 -1.69 10.14
C ALA A 150 15.26 -2.74 10.74
N HIS A 151 14.73 -3.90 11.14
CA HIS A 151 15.53 -5.05 11.56
C HIS A 151 16.49 -5.49 10.44
N ALA A 152 15.98 -5.71 9.23
CA ALA A 152 16.78 -6.14 8.09
C ALA A 152 17.92 -5.18 7.77
N ARG A 153 17.71 -3.86 7.93
CA ARG A 153 18.75 -2.84 7.76
C ARG A 153 19.83 -2.88 8.86
N ARG A 154 19.43 -3.06 10.12
CA ARG A 154 20.36 -3.15 11.26
C ARG A 154 21.25 -4.40 11.21
N THR A 155 20.69 -5.52 10.74
CA THR A 155 21.41 -6.81 10.71
C THR A 155 22.12 -7.09 9.39
N ARG A 156 22.07 -6.16 8.41
CA ARG A 156 22.82 -6.28 7.15
C ARG A 156 24.13 -5.53 7.27
N ALA A 157 25.23 -6.11 6.79
CA ALA A 157 26.49 -5.39 6.62
C ALA A 157 26.27 -4.17 5.69
N GLY A 158 26.57 -2.97 6.18
CA GLY A 158 26.26 -1.73 5.47
C GLY A 158 26.38 -0.46 6.31
N CYS A 159 26.10 0.69 5.71
CA CYS A 159 26.09 1.99 6.39
C CYS A 159 25.04 2.00 7.51
N GLY A 160 25.46 2.19 8.75
CA GLY A 160 24.57 2.24 9.92
C GLY A 160 23.52 3.34 9.83
N ALA A 161 23.84 4.48 9.19
CA ALA A 161 22.97 5.65 9.11
C ALA A 161 21.85 5.57 8.05
N CYS A 162 22.07 4.87 6.93
CA CYS A 162 21.03 4.73 5.88
C CYS A 162 20.59 3.28 5.65
N GLY A 163 21.27 2.31 6.27
CA GLY A 163 21.05 0.87 6.12
C GLY A 163 21.36 0.35 4.72
N ARG A 164 22.24 1.03 3.96
CA ARG A 164 22.66 0.57 2.63
C ARG A 164 23.75 -0.48 2.78
N ALA A 165 23.60 -1.59 2.07
CA ALA A 165 24.73 -2.49 1.85
C ALA A 165 25.85 -1.71 1.14
N ALA A 166 27.10 -2.03 1.47
CA ALA A 166 28.26 -1.37 0.84
C ALA A 166 28.22 -1.48 -0.70
N ALA A 167 27.69 -2.59 -1.23
CA ALA A 167 27.52 -2.83 -2.66
C ALA A 167 26.16 -2.38 -3.25
N ALA A 168 25.35 -1.60 -2.51
CA ALA A 168 24.04 -1.18 -3.02
C ALA A 168 24.21 -0.17 -4.17
N PRO A 169 23.53 -0.35 -5.32
CA PRO A 169 23.61 0.60 -6.42
C PRO A 169 23.13 1.98 -5.99
N GLY A 170 23.82 3.03 -6.46
CA GLY A 170 23.47 4.42 -6.22
C GLY A 170 22.11 4.84 -6.81
N PRO A 171 21.79 6.15 -6.74
CA PRO A 171 20.64 6.72 -7.43
C PRO A 171 20.69 6.39 -8.93
N LEU A 172 19.52 6.21 -9.54
CA LEU A 172 19.45 5.98 -10.98
C LEU A 172 19.75 7.28 -11.72
N GLU A 173 20.76 7.27 -12.59
CA GLU A 173 21.11 8.43 -13.42
C GLU A 173 20.01 8.74 -14.44
N HIS A 174 19.48 7.70 -15.08
CA HIS A 174 18.42 7.76 -16.09
C HIS A 174 17.22 6.90 -15.71
N THR A 175 16.07 7.13 -16.36
CA THR A 175 14.88 6.30 -16.18
C THR A 175 15.09 5.04 -17.03
N PRO A 176 15.16 3.84 -16.43
CA PRO A 176 15.42 2.63 -17.18
C PRO A 176 14.21 2.24 -18.05
N ALA A 177 14.45 1.52 -19.15
CA ALA A 177 13.41 1.12 -20.11
C ALA A 177 12.25 0.34 -19.46
N TRP A 178 12.54 -0.54 -18.49
CA TRP A 178 11.50 -1.27 -17.76
C TRP A 178 10.56 -0.36 -16.97
N ALA A 179 11.03 0.82 -16.52
CA ALA A 179 10.19 1.76 -15.80
C ALA A 179 9.19 2.43 -16.75
N TYR A 180 9.62 2.78 -17.97
CA TYR A 180 8.70 3.22 -19.02
C TYR A 180 7.70 2.13 -19.36
N GLY A 181 8.16 0.90 -19.61
CA GLY A 181 7.28 -0.24 -19.87
C GLY A 181 6.23 -0.43 -18.77
N ALA A 182 6.62 -0.29 -17.50
CA ALA A 182 5.71 -0.37 -16.37
C ALA A 182 4.70 0.80 -16.30
N ALA A 183 5.12 2.03 -16.61
CA ALA A 183 4.21 3.18 -16.66
C ALA A 183 3.20 3.08 -17.81
N TYR A 184 3.62 2.61 -18.98
CA TYR A 184 2.73 2.38 -20.12
C TYR A 184 1.82 1.17 -19.91
N LEU A 185 2.31 0.09 -19.28
CA LEU A 185 1.46 -1.01 -18.83
C LEU A 185 0.37 -0.50 -17.87
N ALA A 186 0.73 0.43 -16.99
CA ALA A 186 -0.22 1.00 -16.06
C ALA A 186 -1.32 1.80 -16.78
N ALA A 187 -0.93 2.65 -17.73
CA ALA A 187 -1.88 3.40 -18.56
C ALA A 187 -2.73 2.47 -19.45
N ALA A 188 -2.14 1.42 -20.01
CA ALA A 188 -2.85 0.41 -20.80
C ALA A 188 -3.88 -0.36 -19.96
N GLY A 189 -3.56 -0.69 -18.70
CA GLY A 189 -4.51 -1.28 -17.76
C GLY A 189 -5.70 -0.36 -17.48
N CYS A 190 -5.45 0.94 -17.24
CA CYS A 190 -6.54 1.92 -17.11
C CYS A 190 -7.40 1.98 -18.38
N LEU A 191 -6.78 2.05 -19.56
CA LEU A 191 -7.49 2.10 -20.84
C LEU A 191 -8.30 0.82 -21.09
N ALA A 192 -7.75 -0.36 -20.83
CA ALA A 192 -8.45 -1.63 -20.99
C ALA A 192 -9.69 -1.71 -20.09
N ARG A 193 -9.60 -1.19 -18.85
CA ARG A 193 -10.77 -1.07 -17.97
C ARG A 193 -11.84 -0.13 -18.54
N ILE A 194 -11.44 0.99 -19.14
CA ILE A 194 -12.38 1.94 -19.77
C ILE A 194 -13.04 1.30 -21.00
N ILE A 195 -12.27 0.61 -21.84
CA ILE A 195 -12.80 -0.12 -23.01
C ILE A 195 -13.79 -1.19 -22.56
N ALA A 196 -13.49 -1.93 -21.49
CA ALA A 196 -14.41 -2.90 -20.92
C ALA A 196 -15.72 -2.25 -20.44
N GLN A 197 -15.67 -1.03 -19.86
CA GLN A 197 -16.90 -0.27 -19.53
C GLN A 197 -17.68 0.10 -20.79
N ALA A 198 -16.99 0.62 -21.80
CA ALA A 198 -17.62 1.09 -23.03
C ALA A 198 -18.35 -0.07 -23.74
N ALA A 199 -17.78 -1.29 -23.69
CA ALA A 199 -18.38 -2.48 -24.28
C ALA A 199 -19.67 -2.94 -23.59
N VAL A 200 -19.84 -2.67 -22.28
CA VAL A 200 -21.06 -3.01 -21.52
C VAL A 200 -22.03 -1.82 -21.37
N GLY A 201 -21.62 -0.63 -21.82
CA GLY A 201 -22.38 0.61 -21.72
C GLY A 201 -22.07 1.44 -20.46
N PHE A 202 -22.23 2.75 -20.60
CA PHE A 202 -22.06 3.72 -19.50
C PHE A 202 -23.35 3.98 -18.71
N GLY A 203 -24.50 3.51 -19.19
CA GLY A 203 -25.80 3.63 -18.50
C GLY A 203 -25.91 2.75 -17.25
N GLU A 204 -25.10 1.70 -17.17
CA GLU A 204 -24.95 0.77 -16.02
C GLU A 204 -23.81 1.21 -15.07
N SER A 205 -23.39 2.48 -15.13
CA SER A 205 -22.33 2.95 -14.24
C SER A 205 -22.85 3.01 -12.79
N PRO A 206 -22.21 2.31 -11.83
CA PRO A 206 -22.67 2.26 -10.43
C PRO A 206 -22.51 3.58 -9.67
N LEU A 207 -22.03 4.64 -10.32
CA LEU A 207 -21.83 5.96 -9.73
C LEU A 207 -23.04 6.84 -10.08
N THR A 208 -23.82 7.21 -9.07
CA THR A 208 -24.92 8.16 -9.22
C THR A 208 -24.43 9.49 -9.80
N GLY A 209 -25.12 10.00 -10.83
CA GLY A 209 -24.74 11.25 -11.50
C GLY A 209 -24.58 12.42 -10.54
N GLY A 210 -23.57 13.27 -10.76
CA GLY A 210 -23.28 14.44 -9.92
C GLY A 210 -21.81 14.88 -9.95
N ALA A 211 -21.49 15.94 -9.20
CA ALA A 211 -20.13 16.50 -9.15
C ALA A 211 -19.08 15.48 -8.65
N SER A 212 -19.45 14.63 -7.70
CA SER A 212 -18.58 13.57 -7.15
C SER A 212 -18.21 12.52 -8.20
N ALA A 213 -19.13 12.19 -9.13
CA ALA A 213 -18.85 11.26 -10.23
C ALA A 213 -17.85 11.88 -11.22
N VAL A 214 -18.05 13.15 -11.60
CA VAL A 214 -17.11 13.87 -12.48
C VAL A 214 -15.72 13.99 -11.86
N LEU A 215 -15.65 14.30 -10.55
CA LEU A 215 -14.39 14.34 -9.80
C LEU A 215 -13.72 12.96 -9.75
N PHE A 216 -14.48 11.90 -9.52
CA PHE A 216 -13.98 10.53 -9.54
C PHE A 216 -13.40 10.17 -10.90
N GLU A 217 -14.16 10.39 -11.98
CA GLU A 217 -13.73 10.06 -13.35
C GLU A 217 -12.51 10.88 -13.78
N THR A 218 -12.49 12.17 -13.44
CA THR A 218 -11.33 13.03 -13.70
C THR A 218 -10.11 12.50 -12.93
N GLY A 219 -10.25 12.22 -11.63
CA GLY A 219 -9.19 11.64 -10.81
C GLY A 219 -8.75 10.27 -11.29
N PHE A 220 -9.68 9.46 -11.80
CA PHE A 220 -9.44 8.14 -12.36
C PHE A 220 -8.57 8.23 -13.61
N VAL A 221 -8.93 9.09 -14.57
CA VAL A 221 -8.16 9.30 -15.80
C VAL A 221 -6.79 9.90 -15.49
N LEU A 222 -6.72 10.91 -14.62
CA LEU A 222 -5.45 11.52 -14.20
C LEU A 222 -4.54 10.52 -13.48
N GLY A 223 -5.10 9.73 -12.56
CA GLY A 223 -4.38 8.66 -11.87
C GLY A 223 -3.98 7.51 -12.80
N GLY A 224 -4.76 7.28 -13.85
CA GLY A 224 -4.58 6.23 -14.85
C GLY A 224 -3.52 6.53 -15.90
N THR A 225 -3.40 7.80 -16.28
CA THR A 225 -2.57 8.21 -17.42
C THR A 225 -1.46 9.17 -16.98
N LEU A 226 -1.84 10.35 -16.48
CA LEU A 226 -0.90 11.41 -16.15
C LEU A 226 0.06 11.00 -15.03
N LEU A 227 -0.44 10.37 -13.97
CA LEU A 227 0.38 10.00 -12.81
C LEU A 227 1.45 8.94 -13.14
N PRO A 228 1.15 7.80 -13.82
CA PRO A 228 2.17 6.87 -14.29
C PRO A 228 3.22 7.53 -15.18
N LEU A 229 2.80 8.40 -16.10
CA LEU A 229 3.73 9.10 -17.00
C LEU A 229 4.60 10.11 -16.24
N ALA A 230 4.05 10.81 -15.24
CA ALA A 230 4.80 11.70 -14.37
C ALA A 230 5.93 10.98 -13.61
N LEU A 231 5.74 9.70 -13.28
CA LEU A 231 6.77 8.91 -12.58
C LEU A 231 8.00 8.59 -13.45
N VAL A 232 7.89 8.67 -14.77
CA VAL A 232 8.97 8.25 -15.69
C VAL A 232 9.52 9.39 -16.54
N HIS A 233 8.69 10.37 -16.89
CA HIS A 233 9.05 11.49 -17.75
C HIS A 233 9.61 12.71 -16.99
N PRO A 234 10.24 13.67 -17.68
CA PRO A 234 10.81 14.87 -17.06
C PRO A 234 9.79 15.78 -16.36
N PHE A 235 8.57 15.88 -16.88
CA PHE A 235 7.56 16.81 -16.34
C PHE A 235 7.11 16.48 -14.91
N GLY A 236 7.24 15.23 -14.47
CA GLY A 236 6.99 14.87 -13.06
C GLY A 236 8.16 15.20 -12.12
N ARG A 237 9.30 15.67 -12.64
CA ARG A 237 10.48 16.08 -11.86
C ARG A 237 10.76 17.57 -11.94
N THR A 238 10.41 18.19 -13.05
CA THR A 238 10.58 19.63 -13.30
C THR A 238 9.32 20.16 -13.95
N TRP A 239 8.77 21.26 -13.42
CA TRP A 239 7.59 21.89 -13.99
C TRP A 239 7.84 22.35 -15.43
N PRO A 240 6.93 22.05 -16.37
CA PRO A 240 7.03 22.52 -17.74
C PRO A 240 7.16 24.05 -17.84
N ARG A 241 7.87 24.54 -18.86
CA ARG A 241 8.16 25.98 -19.03
C ARG A 241 6.90 26.84 -19.24
N TRP A 242 5.80 26.23 -19.65
CA TRP A 242 4.52 26.90 -19.90
C TRP A 242 3.64 27.04 -18.65
N VAL A 243 4.05 26.47 -17.49
CA VAL A 243 3.30 26.62 -16.23
C VAL A 243 3.67 27.96 -15.57
N PRO A 244 2.77 28.95 -15.52
CA PRO A 244 3.07 30.27 -14.97
C PRO A 244 3.51 30.16 -13.49
N GLY A 245 4.56 30.90 -13.10
CA GLY A 245 5.05 30.96 -11.72
C GLY A 245 5.84 29.76 -11.20
N LEU A 246 5.78 28.60 -11.87
CA LEU A 246 6.49 27.38 -11.48
C LEU A 246 7.47 26.86 -12.54
N ALA A 247 7.47 27.44 -13.73
CA ALA A 247 8.34 27.07 -14.85
C ALA A 247 9.79 26.77 -14.43
N GLY A 248 10.27 25.57 -14.76
CA GLY A 248 11.65 25.15 -14.51
C GLY A 248 11.98 24.79 -13.06
N ARG A 249 11.05 24.97 -12.10
CA ARG A 249 11.28 24.57 -10.71
C ARG A 249 11.20 23.04 -10.55
N PRO A 250 11.95 22.46 -9.59
CA PRO A 250 11.81 21.03 -9.28
C PRO A 250 10.45 20.75 -8.66
N VAL A 251 9.79 19.68 -9.13
CA VAL A 251 8.54 19.19 -8.55
C VAL A 251 8.86 18.54 -7.21
N PRO A 252 8.14 18.87 -6.12
CA PRO A 252 8.34 18.22 -4.83
C PRO A 252 8.17 16.71 -4.95
N ARG A 253 9.21 15.94 -4.61
CA ARG A 253 9.19 14.46 -4.70
C ARG A 253 7.94 13.84 -4.08
N ARG A 254 7.49 14.40 -2.96
CA ARG A 254 6.32 13.91 -2.22
C ARG A 254 5.03 14.03 -3.02
N LEU A 255 4.87 15.10 -3.81
CA LEU A 255 3.67 15.37 -4.58
C LEU A 255 3.37 14.28 -5.61
N VAL A 256 4.40 13.71 -6.23
CA VAL A 256 4.23 12.65 -7.24
C VAL A 256 4.32 11.26 -6.61
N LEU A 257 5.27 11.07 -5.69
CA LEU A 257 5.52 9.73 -5.14
C LEU A 257 4.39 9.25 -4.22
N TRP A 258 3.86 10.11 -3.34
CA TRP A 258 2.83 9.66 -2.39
C TRP A 258 1.56 9.19 -3.08
N PRO A 259 0.94 9.97 -3.99
CA PRO A 259 -0.22 9.51 -4.76
C PRO A 259 0.11 8.25 -5.56
N GLY A 260 1.28 8.22 -6.24
CA GLY A 260 1.72 7.06 -7.00
C GLY A 260 1.81 5.79 -6.14
N THR A 261 2.37 5.89 -4.93
CA THR A 261 2.47 4.74 -4.01
C THR A 261 1.14 4.36 -3.37
N ALA A 262 0.29 5.34 -3.04
CA ALA A 262 -0.98 5.10 -2.38
C ALA A 262 -1.99 4.45 -3.34
N ILE A 263 -2.14 5.01 -4.55
CA ILE A 263 -3.04 4.48 -5.58
C ILE A 263 -2.54 3.10 -6.04
N SER A 264 -1.26 2.95 -6.36
CA SER A 264 -0.73 1.64 -6.77
C SER A 264 -0.89 0.57 -5.68
N GLY A 265 -0.60 0.90 -4.43
CA GLY A 265 -0.79 -0.01 -3.29
C GLY A 265 -2.24 -0.41 -3.11
N GLY A 266 -3.16 0.57 -3.11
CA GLY A 266 -4.59 0.34 -3.00
C GLY A 266 -5.12 -0.58 -4.12
N LEU A 267 -4.83 -0.23 -5.38
CA LEU A 267 -5.25 -1.03 -6.54
C LEU A 267 -4.68 -2.45 -6.49
N THR A 268 -3.38 -2.60 -6.23
CA THR A 268 -2.72 -3.91 -6.21
C THR A 268 -3.30 -4.81 -5.13
N VAL A 269 -3.55 -4.27 -3.93
CA VAL A 269 -4.09 -5.05 -2.81
C VAL A 269 -5.55 -5.40 -3.07
N TYR A 270 -6.37 -4.40 -3.39
CA TYR A 270 -7.81 -4.61 -3.55
C TYR A 270 -8.13 -5.52 -4.73
N PHE A 271 -7.62 -5.21 -5.92
CA PHE A 271 -7.89 -6.02 -7.12
C PHE A 271 -7.06 -7.31 -7.16
N GLY A 272 -5.89 -7.36 -6.52
CA GLY A 272 -5.12 -8.60 -6.38
C GLY A 272 -5.86 -9.64 -5.54
N VAL A 273 -6.40 -9.23 -4.38
CA VAL A 273 -7.22 -10.11 -3.55
C VAL A 273 -8.51 -10.50 -4.28
N GLY A 274 -9.19 -9.53 -4.92
CA GLY A 274 -10.38 -9.79 -5.73
C GLY A 274 -10.14 -10.80 -6.85
N LEU A 275 -9.02 -10.69 -7.58
CA LEU A 275 -8.66 -11.65 -8.63
C LEU A 275 -8.43 -13.06 -8.09
N LEU A 276 -7.73 -13.19 -6.95
CA LEU A 276 -7.51 -14.48 -6.31
C LEU A 276 -8.84 -15.12 -5.88
N GLN A 277 -9.77 -14.33 -5.34
CA GLN A 277 -11.12 -14.79 -5.01
C GLN A 277 -11.90 -15.23 -6.25
N MET A 278 -11.84 -14.46 -7.34
CA MET A 278 -12.48 -14.84 -8.60
C MET A 278 -11.97 -16.18 -9.13
N ILE A 279 -10.65 -16.36 -9.16
CA ILE A 279 -10.02 -17.61 -9.56
C ILE A 279 -10.45 -18.76 -8.63
N TRP A 280 -10.42 -18.53 -7.32
CA TRP A 280 -10.80 -19.53 -6.32
C TRP A 280 -12.23 -20.00 -6.48
N GLU A 281 -13.20 -19.09 -6.55
CA GLU A 281 -14.62 -19.42 -6.74
C GLU A 281 -14.83 -20.20 -8.06
N ARG A 282 -14.16 -19.78 -9.13
CA ARG A 282 -14.26 -20.45 -10.43
C ARG A 282 -13.69 -21.87 -10.41
N LEU A 283 -12.54 -22.07 -9.75
CA LEU A 283 -11.95 -23.40 -9.57
C LEU A 283 -12.83 -24.34 -8.73
N HIS A 284 -13.70 -23.79 -7.88
CA HIS A 284 -14.68 -24.54 -7.09
C HIS A 284 -16.05 -24.66 -7.78
N GLY A 285 -16.14 -24.32 -9.07
CA GLY A 285 -17.36 -24.43 -9.87
C GLY A 285 -18.44 -23.41 -9.53
N ARG A 286 -18.11 -22.35 -8.79
CA ARG A 286 -19.04 -21.29 -8.39
C ARG A 286 -18.89 -20.08 -9.32
N ASN A 287 -19.97 -19.30 -9.43
CA ASN A 287 -19.91 -18.01 -10.11
C ASN A 287 -19.35 -16.97 -9.12
N PRO A 288 -18.21 -16.30 -9.42
CA PRO A 288 -17.65 -15.27 -8.55
C PRO A 288 -18.55 -14.03 -8.41
N PHE A 289 -19.49 -13.82 -9.33
CA PHE A 289 -20.44 -12.72 -9.34
C PHE A 289 -21.87 -13.26 -9.53
N PRO A 290 -22.49 -13.83 -8.48
CA PRO A 290 -23.86 -14.32 -8.57
C PRO A 290 -24.83 -13.15 -8.83
N PRO A 291 -25.82 -13.30 -9.74
CA PRO A 291 -26.84 -12.28 -9.99
C PRO A 291 -27.62 -12.02 -8.69
N GLY A 292 -27.78 -10.74 -8.32
CA GLY A 292 -28.37 -10.30 -7.05
C GLY A 292 -27.41 -9.60 -6.07
N GLY A 293 -26.14 -9.43 -6.44
CA GLY A 293 -25.14 -8.68 -5.65
C GLY A 293 -25.14 -7.16 -5.85
N GLY A 294 -26.06 -6.61 -6.66
CA GLY A 294 -26.16 -5.17 -6.95
C GLY A 294 -25.22 -4.66 -8.06
N LEU A 295 -24.47 -5.53 -8.73
CA LEU A 295 -23.65 -5.25 -9.91
C LEU A 295 -23.91 -6.36 -10.94
N ASP A 296 -25.00 -6.25 -11.69
CA ASP A 296 -25.41 -7.26 -12.69
C ASP A 296 -24.62 -7.10 -14.01
N LEU A 297 -23.30 -6.93 -13.91
CA LEU A 297 -22.40 -6.87 -15.06
C LEU A 297 -21.97 -8.29 -15.50
N PRO A 298 -21.74 -8.52 -16.80
CA PRO A 298 -21.27 -9.81 -17.30
C PRO A 298 -19.97 -10.27 -16.63
N GLU A 299 -19.82 -11.58 -16.39
CA GLU A 299 -18.58 -12.14 -15.82
C GLU A 299 -17.34 -11.77 -16.66
N THR A 300 -17.50 -11.70 -17.99
CA THR A 300 -16.46 -11.30 -18.94
C THR A 300 -15.91 -9.90 -18.68
N PHE A 301 -16.75 -8.97 -18.23
CA PHE A 301 -16.32 -7.63 -17.84
C PHE A 301 -15.34 -7.71 -16.67
N PHE A 302 -15.65 -8.48 -15.62
CA PHE A 302 -14.78 -8.60 -14.46
C PHE A 302 -13.45 -9.28 -14.78
N TRP A 303 -13.47 -10.30 -15.65
CA TRP A 303 -12.25 -10.96 -16.14
C TRP A 303 -11.33 -10.06 -16.95
N ILE A 304 -11.82 -8.94 -17.49
CA ILE A 304 -10.99 -7.92 -18.13
C ILE A 304 -10.63 -6.82 -17.13
N ALA A 305 -11.64 -6.27 -16.45
CA ALA A 305 -11.51 -5.12 -15.56
C ALA A 305 -10.57 -5.39 -14.39
N VAL A 306 -10.73 -6.52 -13.68
CA VAL A 306 -9.97 -6.81 -12.46
C VAL A 306 -8.47 -7.01 -12.76
N PRO A 307 -8.06 -7.85 -13.74
CA PRO A 307 -6.66 -7.93 -14.14
C PRO A 307 -6.11 -6.60 -14.68
N ALA A 308 -6.92 -5.81 -15.39
CA ALA A 308 -6.50 -4.52 -15.91
C ALA A 308 -6.19 -3.50 -14.78
N TYR A 309 -7.00 -3.48 -13.72
CA TYR A 309 -6.70 -2.72 -12.51
C TYR A 309 -5.45 -3.20 -11.78
N LEU A 310 -5.24 -4.52 -11.72
CA LEU A 310 -4.04 -5.09 -11.12
C LEU A 310 -2.78 -4.72 -11.91
N ALA A 311 -2.83 -4.77 -13.24
CA ALA A 311 -1.76 -4.31 -14.13
C ALA A 311 -1.49 -2.81 -13.96
N TRP A 312 -2.56 -2.01 -13.81
CA TRP A 312 -2.48 -0.59 -13.47
C TRP A 312 -1.73 -0.36 -12.15
N GLY A 313 -2.16 -1.01 -11.07
CA GLY A 313 -1.51 -0.92 -9.77
C GLY A 313 -0.04 -1.36 -9.80
N ALA A 314 0.23 -2.55 -10.32
CA ALA A 314 1.57 -3.14 -10.35
C ALA A 314 2.56 -2.34 -11.22
N GLY A 315 2.12 -1.91 -12.41
CA GLY A 315 2.91 -1.06 -13.30
C GLY A 315 3.26 0.28 -12.64
N MET A 316 2.29 0.91 -11.99
CA MET A 316 2.51 2.16 -11.27
C MET A 316 3.43 1.97 -10.05
N ALA A 317 3.33 0.86 -9.32
CA ALA A 317 4.23 0.54 -8.21
C ALA A 317 5.69 0.39 -8.68
N ALA A 318 5.91 -0.28 -9.81
CA ALA A 318 7.22 -0.42 -10.42
C ALA A 318 7.78 0.94 -10.90
N ALA A 319 6.98 1.76 -11.58
CA ALA A 319 7.35 3.12 -11.98
C ALA A 319 7.66 4.00 -10.74
N ALA A 320 6.84 3.92 -9.69
CA ALA A 320 7.05 4.65 -8.43
C ALA A 320 8.34 4.22 -7.74
N ARG A 321 8.71 2.94 -7.82
CA ARG A 321 10.00 2.45 -7.31
C ARG A 321 11.17 3.04 -8.09
N ALA A 322 11.08 3.12 -9.42
CA ALA A 322 12.11 3.77 -10.24
C ALA A 322 12.24 5.25 -9.90
N TYR A 323 11.11 5.98 -9.86
CA TYR A 323 11.05 7.38 -9.47
C TYR A 323 11.64 7.61 -8.07
N ALA A 324 11.29 6.77 -7.11
CA ALA A 324 11.79 6.83 -5.74
C ALA A 324 13.29 6.51 -5.63
N ARG A 325 13.89 5.75 -6.55
CA ARG A 325 15.35 5.52 -6.61
C ARG A 325 16.06 6.69 -7.27
N ARG A 326 15.49 7.26 -8.31
CA ARG A 326 16.04 8.39 -9.06
C ARG A 326 16.04 9.70 -8.26
N THR A 327 14.98 9.94 -7.49
CA THR A 327 14.80 11.17 -6.71
C THR A 327 15.31 11.06 -5.27
N ARG A 328 16.06 10.00 -4.94
CA ARG A 328 16.63 9.84 -3.59
C ARG A 328 17.73 10.87 -3.36
N ARG A 329 17.76 11.42 -2.15
CA ARG A 329 18.87 12.24 -1.69
C ARG A 329 20.05 11.34 -1.29
N PRO A 330 21.29 11.74 -1.58
CA PRO A 330 22.48 11.08 -1.06
C PRO A 330 22.46 11.03 0.48
N CYS A 331 23.01 9.99 1.08
CA CYS A 331 23.22 9.96 2.52
C CYS A 331 24.44 10.80 2.87
N PRO A 332 24.36 11.71 3.85
CA PRO A 332 25.49 12.52 4.26
C PRO A 332 26.66 11.69 4.81
N THR A 333 26.39 10.49 5.35
CA THR A 333 27.42 9.61 5.96
C THR A 333 28.16 8.76 4.93
N CYS A 334 27.51 8.29 3.87
CA CYS A 334 28.13 7.37 2.91
C CYS A 334 28.13 7.87 1.46
N GLY A 335 27.67 9.08 1.18
CA GLY A 335 27.70 9.73 -0.14
C GLY A 335 26.79 9.13 -1.23
N HIS A 336 26.23 7.94 -1.01
CA HIS A 336 25.37 7.22 -1.96
C HIS A 336 23.89 7.51 -1.81
#